data_AF-A0A9D5Q5J2-F1
#
_entry.id   AF-A0A9D5Q5J2-F1
#
_cell.length_a   1.000
_cell.length_b   1.000
_cell.length_c   1.000
_cell.angle_alpha   90.00
_cell.angle_beta   90.00
_cell.angle_gamma   90.00
#
_symmetry.space_group_name_H-M   'P 1'
#
loop_
_entity.id
_entity.type
_entity.pdbx_description
1 polymer ?
#
loop_
_entity_poly.entity_id
_entity_poly.type
_entity_poly.pdbx_seq_one_letter_code
_entity_poly.pdbx_strand_id
1 'polypeptide(L)'
;MAEAMPFPGALECLGNFVRDGIPVYIISHKTRYPYRGPQYDLHQAAQQWLAQQGFFDSTQVGLASDQVFFELTKQAKLERIAKIRCTHFIDDLPEFLGESDFPPAVKRILFAPHEGYSAENHFYRAASWKEIRALIFHSDHLC
;
A
#
# COMPACT_ATOMS: atom_id res chain seq x y z
N MET A 1 -10.21 5.92 20.47
CA MET A 1 -10.57 5.10 19.30
C MET A 1 -9.87 3.78 19.49
N ALA A 2 -10.49 2.63 19.22
CA ALA A 2 -9.73 1.39 19.13
C ALA A 2 -8.69 1.60 18.03
N GLU A 3 -7.42 1.75 18.39
CA GLU A 3 -6.34 2.04 17.46
C GLU A 3 -6.14 0.79 16.61
N ALA A 4 -6.38 0.90 15.30
CA ALA A 4 -6.23 -0.23 14.39
C ALA A 4 -4.78 -0.75 14.47
N MET A 5 -4.60 -2.06 14.56
CA MET A 5 -3.28 -2.66 14.50
C MET A 5 -2.88 -2.87 13.04
N PRO A 6 -1.59 -2.73 12.69
CA PRO A 6 -1.09 -3.18 11.39
C PRO A 6 -1.44 -4.64 11.15
N PHE A 7 -1.74 -4.99 9.90
CA PHE A 7 -2.06 -6.36 9.56
C PHE A 7 -0.86 -7.29 9.90
N PRO A 8 -1.08 -8.51 10.44
CA PRO A 8 0.00 -9.41 10.79
C PRO A 8 1.03 -9.61 9.66
N GLY A 9 2.31 -9.43 9.98
CA GLY A 9 3.43 -9.54 9.04
C GLY A 9 3.70 -8.31 8.16
N ALA A 10 2.86 -7.27 8.21
CA ALA A 10 3.05 -6.07 7.39
C ALA A 10 4.35 -5.33 7.73
N LEU A 11 4.53 -4.96 9.00
CA LEU A 11 5.72 -4.22 9.47
C LEU A 11 7.01 -5.00 9.17
N GLU A 12 7.02 -6.30 9.49
CA GLU A 12 8.19 -7.16 9.23
C GLU A 12 8.51 -7.23 7.73
N CYS A 13 7.50 -7.42 6.88
CA CYS A 13 7.69 -7.52 5.43
C CYS A 13 8.19 -6.21 4.82
N LEU A 14 7.59 -5.08 5.19
CA LEU A 14 8.02 -3.76 4.72
C LEU A 14 9.43 -3.42 5.22
N GLY A 15 9.74 -3.72 6.48
CA GLY A 15 11.09 -3.54 7.03
C GLY A 15 12.13 -4.43 6.36
N ASN A 16 11.77 -5.66 5.96
CA ASN A 16 12.64 -6.49 5.12
C ASN A 16 12.92 -5.83 3.76
N PHE A 17 11.90 -5.30 3.07
CA PHE A 17 12.11 -4.61 1.80
C PHE A 17 13.05 -3.40 1.93
N VAL A 18 12.83 -2.55 2.95
CA VAL A 18 13.70 -1.40 3.20
C VAL A 18 15.15 -1.86 3.46
N ARG A 19 15.34 -2.90 4.28
CA ARG A 19 16.68 -3.47 4.55
C ARG A 19 17.34 -4.10 3.34
N ASP A 20 16.56 -4.70 2.45
CA ASP A 20 17.01 -5.30 1.19
C ASP A 20 17.29 -4.21 0.12
N GLY A 21 17.16 -2.92 0.46
CA GLY A 21 17.40 -1.80 -0.45
C GLY A 21 16.28 -1.57 -1.47
N ILE A 22 15.11 -2.18 -1.26
CA ILE A 22 13.93 -2.02 -2.11
C ILE A 22 13.18 -0.75 -1.67
N PRO A 23 12.98 0.24 -2.56
CA PRO A 23 12.22 1.43 -2.23
C PRO A 23 10.76 1.09 -1.89
N VAL A 24 10.33 1.45 -0.69
CA VAL A 24 8.95 1.29 -0.21
C VAL A 24 8.29 2.67 -0.15
N TYR A 25 7.01 2.73 -0.55
CA TYR A 25 6.20 3.95 -0.46
C TYR A 25 4.80 3.60 0.05
N ILE A 26 4.21 4.49 0.83
CA ILE A 26 2.79 4.43 1.20
C ILE A 26 2.07 5.46 0.35
N ILE A 27 1.16 5.02 -0.51
CA ILE A 27 0.36 5.92 -1.35
C ILE A 27 -1.11 5.58 -1.10
N SER A 28 -1.84 6.50 -0.47
CA SER A 28 -3.24 6.30 -0.11
C SER A 28 -4.09 7.44 -0.66
N HIS A 29 -5.29 7.12 -1.13
CA HIS A 29 -6.32 8.11 -1.39
C HIS A 29 -7.04 8.37 -0.07
N LYS A 30 -6.93 9.59 0.45
CA LYS A 30 -7.48 9.95 1.75
C LYS A 30 -8.01 11.37 1.70
N THR A 31 -9.27 11.57 2.05
CA THR A 31 -9.80 12.93 2.23
C THR A 31 -9.09 13.59 3.41
N ARG A 32 -8.90 14.90 3.35
CA ARG A 32 -8.26 15.64 4.46
C ARG A 32 -9.17 15.75 5.68
N TYR A 33 -10.48 15.85 5.45
CA TYR A 33 -11.47 15.96 6.50
C TYR A 33 -12.54 14.87 6.34
N PRO A 34 -13.20 14.44 7.44
CA PRO A 34 -14.31 13.49 7.37
C PRO A 34 -15.48 14.07 6.56
N TYR A 35 -16.17 13.21 5.81
CA TYR A 35 -17.39 13.59 5.10
C TYR A 35 -18.53 13.99 6.07
N ARG A 36 -18.57 13.36 7.26
CA ARG A 36 -19.53 13.63 8.33
C ARG A 36 -18.84 13.61 9.68
N GLY A 37 -19.36 14.41 10.61
CA GLY A 37 -18.86 14.48 11.99
C GLY A 37 -17.89 15.65 12.23
N PRO A 38 -17.21 15.67 13.39
CA PRO A 38 -16.29 16.74 13.75
C PRO A 38 -15.14 16.84 12.73
N GLN A 39 -14.75 18.07 12.41
CA GLN A 39 -13.64 18.35 11.52
C GLN A 39 -12.31 18.13 12.25
N TYR A 40 -11.51 17.18 11.77
CA TYR A 40 -10.13 16.98 12.18
C TYR A 40 -9.31 16.49 10.97
N ASP A 41 -8.01 16.77 11.00
CA ASP A 41 -7.13 16.45 9.87
C ASP A 41 -6.82 14.95 9.83
N LEU A 42 -7.44 14.26 8.87
CA LEU A 42 -7.30 12.82 8.65
C LEU A 42 -5.90 12.44 8.14
N HIS A 43 -5.21 13.36 7.45
CA HIS A 43 -3.83 13.12 7.00
C HIS A 43 -2.91 13.14 8.21
N GLN A 44 -3.06 14.14 9.08
CA GLN A 44 -2.31 14.21 10.34
C GLN A 44 -2.54 12.97 11.20
N ALA A 45 -3.80 12.53 11.34
CA ALA A 45 -4.13 11.33 12.10
C ALA A 45 -3.46 10.06 11.53
N ALA A 46 -3.44 9.90 10.20
CA ALA A 46 -2.75 8.76 9.58
C ALA A 46 -1.23 8.85 9.72
N GLN A 47 -0.64 10.05 9.58
CA GLN A 47 0.80 10.25 9.81
C GLN A 47 1.19 9.88 11.24
N GLN A 48 0.39 10.28 12.22
CA GLN A 48 0.60 9.96 13.64
C GLN A 48 0.46 8.47 13.90
N TRP A 49 -0.55 7.82 13.31
CA TRP A 49 -0.72 6.38 13.41
C TRP A 49 0.49 5.63 12.85
N LEU A 50 1.00 6.00 11.67
CA LEU A 50 2.21 5.40 11.10
C LEU A 50 3.43 5.56 12.03
N ALA A 51 3.59 6.73 12.64
CA ALA A 51 4.67 6.97 13.60
C ALA A 51 4.53 6.08 14.85
N GLN A 52 3.32 5.99 15.41
CA GLN A 52 3.03 5.17 16.60
C GLN A 52 3.22 3.67 16.34
N GLN A 53 2.95 3.21 15.12
CA GLN A 53 3.12 1.82 14.72
C GLN A 53 4.55 1.47 14.26
N GLY A 54 5.51 2.40 14.36
CA GLY A 54 6.91 2.12 14.07
C GLY A 54 7.30 2.16 12.58
N PHE A 55 6.46 2.72 11.70
CA PHE A 55 6.81 2.81 10.27
C PHE A 55 8.05 3.68 10.02
N PHE A 56 8.27 4.72 10.82
CA PHE A 56 9.41 5.62 10.70
C PHE A 56 10.59 5.23 11.60
N ASP A 57 10.45 4.17 12.41
CA ASP A 57 11.49 3.68 13.29
C ASP A 57 12.47 2.81 12.48
N SER A 58 13.74 3.21 12.42
CA SER A 58 14.79 2.49 11.70
C SER A 58 15.09 1.09 12.24
N THR A 59 14.69 0.80 13.48
CA THR A 59 14.81 -0.55 14.06
C THR A 59 13.64 -1.46 13.70
N GLN A 60 12.57 -0.88 13.11
CA GLN A 60 11.38 -1.60 12.66
C GLN A 60 11.29 -1.56 11.12
N VAL A 61 10.59 -0.58 10.56
CA VAL A 61 10.41 -0.46 9.10
C VAL A 61 11.47 0.46 8.49
N GLY A 62 11.79 1.58 9.11
CA GLY A 62 12.75 2.56 8.59
C GLY A 62 12.29 3.33 7.35
N LEU A 63 10.98 3.50 7.16
CA LEU A 63 10.43 4.31 6.07
C LEU A 63 10.74 5.80 6.31
N ALA A 64 11.10 6.53 5.27
CA ALA A 64 11.22 7.98 5.36
C ALA A 64 9.83 8.65 5.28
N SER A 65 9.63 9.74 6.01
CA SER A 65 8.32 10.41 6.04
C SER A 65 7.91 11.01 4.70
N ASP A 66 8.88 11.33 3.83
CA ASP A 66 8.67 11.81 2.46
C ASP A 66 8.32 10.69 1.46
N GLN A 67 8.29 9.42 1.91
CA GLN A 67 7.81 8.27 1.15
C GLN A 67 6.32 7.96 1.43
N VAL A 68 5.63 8.82 2.19
CA VAL A 68 4.21 8.70 2.51
C VAL A 68 3.43 9.80 1.80
N PHE A 69 2.46 9.40 0.98
CA PHE A 69 1.63 10.29 0.19
C PHE A 69 0.14 10.03 0.45
N PHE A 70 -0.56 11.08 0.88
CA PHE A 70 -2.02 11.10 1.02
C PHE A 70 -2.62 11.95 -0.09
N GLU A 71 -3.02 11.29 -1.17
CA GLU A 71 -3.60 11.96 -2.33
C GLU A 71 -5.09 12.21 -2.12
N LEU A 72 -5.58 13.38 -2.57
CA LEU A 72 -6.97 13.80 -2.35
C LEU A 72 -7.97 13.14 -3.30
N THR A 73 -7.49 12.56 -4.41
CA THR A 73 -8.32 11.90 -5.41
C THR A 73 -7.68 10.58 -5.83
N LYS A 74 -8.50 9.66 -6.34
CA LYS A 74 -8.00 8.44 -6.99
C LYS A 74 -7.07 8.75 -8.16
N GLN A 75 -7.40 9.78 -8.95
CA GLN A 75 -6.57 10.21 -10.08
C GLN A 75 -5.17 10.66 -9.62
N ALA A 76 -5.08 11.49 -8.59
CA ALA A 76 -3.80 11.91 -8.03
C ALA A 76 -3.00 10.73 -7.43
N LYS A 77 -3.69 9.71 -6.89
CA LYS A 77 -3.07 8.44 -6.47
C LYS A 77 -2.43 7.71 -7.67
N LEU A 78 -3.13 7.58 -8.79
CA LEU A 78 -2.60 6.97 -10.01
C LEU A 78 -1.41 7.75 -10.57
N GLU A 79 -1.51 9.08 -10.62
CA GLU A 79 -0.42 9.97 -11.04
C GLU A 79 0.81 9.83 -10.13
N ARG A 80 0.60 9.69 -8.81
CA ARG A 80 1.69 9.45 -7.86
C ARG A 80 2.39 8.13 -8.14
N ILE A 81 1.63 7.04 -8.32
CA ILE A 81 2.16 5.70 -8.65
C ILE A 81 3.05 5.78 -9.89
N ALA A 82 2.59 6.46 -10.94
CA ALA A 82 3.35 6.67 -12.17
C ALA A 82 4.62 7.52 -11.93
N LYS A 83 4.48 8.65 -11.22
CA LYS A 83 5.57 9.61 -10.97
C LYS A 83 6.75 8.97 -10.22
N ILE A 84 6.47 8.10 -9.25
CA ILE A 84 7.52 7.41 -8.48
C ILE A 84 8.05 6.16 -9.21
N ARG A 85 7.54 5.85 -10.41
CA ARG A 85 7.88 4.66 -11.20
C ARG A 85 7.71 3.36 -10.40
N CYS A 86 6.57 3.27 -9.69
CA CYS A 86 6.22 2.06 -8.95
C CYS A 86 6.21 0.85 -9.89
N THR A 87 6.78 -0.28 -9.44
CA THR A 87 6.81 -1.53 -10.22
C THR A 87 5.80 -2.56 -9.70
N HIS A 88 5.51 -2.52 -8.39
CA HIS A 88 4.55 -3.40 -7.73
C HIS A 88 3.66 -2.56 -6.81
N PHE A 89 2.35 -2.67 -6.96
CA PHE A 89 1.39 -1.94 -6.14
C PHE A 89 0.44 -2.92 -5.43
N ILE A 90 0.29 -2.73 -4.13
CA ILE A 90 -0.53 -3.56 -3.25
C ILE A 90 -1.72 -2.72 -2.80
N ASP A 91 -2.93 -3.22 -3.01
CA ASP A 91 -4.18 -2.58 -2.58
C ASP A 91 -5.22 -3.65 -2.26
N ASP A 92 -6.15 -3.35 -1.36
CA ASP A 92 -7.26 -4.24 -1.01
C ASP A 92 -8.55 -3.93 -1.80
N LEU A 93 -8.55 -2.87 -2.61
CA LEU A 93 -9.69 -2.49 -3.45
C LEU A 93 -9.52 -3.00 -4.90
N PRO A 94 -10.22 -4.08 -5.31
CA PRO A 94 -10.14 -4.59 -6.68
C PRO A 94 -10.60 -3.57 -7.71
N GLU A 95 -11.59 -2.74 -7.39
CA GLU A 95 -12.07 -1.68 -8.29
C GLU A 95 -11.01 -0.61 -8.54
N PHE A 96 -10.12 -0.33 -7.58
CA PHE A 96 -9.01 0.60 -7.79
C PHE A 96 -7.90 -0.04 -8.63
N LEU A 97 -7.58 -1.32 -8.38
CA LEU A 97 -6.61 -2.06 -9.19
C LEU A 97 -7.08 -2.29 -10.63
N GLY A 98 -8.41 -2.28 -10.85
CA GLY A 98 -9.05 -2.40 -12.16
C GLY A 98 -9.23 -1.08 -12.93
N GLU A 99 -8.83 0.08 -12.39
CA GLU A 99 -8.95 1.37 -13.08
C GLU A 99 -8.21 1.34 -14.44
N SER A 100 -8.83 1.89 -15.50
CA SER A 100 -8.24 1.89 -16.85
C SER A 100 -6.93 2.67 -16.92
N ASP A 101 -6.80 3.70 -16.09
CA ASP A 101 -5.66 4.62 -16.05
C ASP A 101 -4.52 4.11 -15.16
N PHE A 102 -4.67 2.89 -14.61
CA PHE A 102 -3.62 2.27 -13.80
C PHE A 102 -2.37 2.03 -14.67
N PRO A 103 -1.16 2.46 -14.23
CA PRO A 103 0.01 2.38 -15.09
C PRO A 103 0.28 0.94 -15.55
N PRO A 104 0.40 0.69 -16.88
CA PRO A 104 0.35 -0.66 -17.44
C PRO A 104 1.54 -1.54 -17.05
N ALA A 105 2.68 -0.93 -16.74
CA ALA A 105 3.90 -1.64 -16.31
C ALA A 105 3.89 -2.06 -14.83
N VAL A 106 2.90 -1.62 -14.04
CA VAL A 106 2.82 -1.94 -12.61
C VAL A 106 2.21 -3.33 -12.43
N LYS A 107 2.93 -4.22 -11.76
CA LYS A 107 2.38 -5.48 -11.25
C LYS A 107 1.41 -5.17 -10.10
N ARG A 108 0.13 -5.44 -10.33
CA ARG A 108 -0.96 -5.16 -9.38
C ARG A 108 -1.18 -6.37 -8.49
N ILE A 109 -1.17 -6.18 -7.18
CA ILE A 109 -1.35 -7.23 -6.18
C ILE A 109 -2.59 -6.88 -5.35
N LEU A 110 -3.66 -7.64 -5.53
CA LEU A 110 -4.84 -7.59 -4.69
C LEU A 110 -4.55 -8.27 -3.35
N PHE A 111 -4.55 -7.48 -2.28
CA PHE A 111 -4.48 -8.00 -0.92
C PHE A 111 -5.88 -8.39 -0.43
N ALA A 112 -6.14 -9.70 -0.37
CA ALA A 112 -7.45 -10.25 -0.05
C ALA A 112 -7.31 -11.39 0.98
N PRO A 113 -7.15 -11.07 2.28
CA PRO A 113 -6.96 -12.07 3.34
C PRO A 113 -8.20 -12.93 3.61
N HIS A 114 -9.37 -12.51 3.13
CA HIS A 114 -10.62 -13.25 3.23
C HIS A 114 -11.07 -13.76 1.85
N GLU A 115 -11.82 -14.85 1.84
CA GLU A 115 -12.43 -15.40 0.62
C GLU A 115 -13.54 -14.47 0.10
N GLY A 116 -13.73 -14.41 -1.22
CA GLY A 116 -14.84 -13.64 -1.82
C GLY A 116 -14.53 -12.97 -3.16
N TYR A 117 -13.25 -12.83 -3.53
CA TYR A 117 -12.85 -12.33 -4.84
C TYR A 117 -12.41 -13.51 -5.72
N SER A 118 -13.12 -13.73 -6.83
CA SER A 118 -12.60 -14.57 -7.90
C SER A 118 -11.33 -13.92 -8.45
N ALA A 119 -10.31 -14.71 -8.76
CA ALA A 119 -9.14 -14.20 -9.46
C ALA A 119 -9.58 -13.61 -10.80
N GLU A 120 -9.65 -12.29 -10.89
CA GLU A 120 -9.71 -11.63 -12.19
C GLU A 120 -8.35 -11.75 -12.86
N ASN A 121 -8.32 -11.92 -14.18
CA ASN A 121 -7.09 -12.14 -14.95
C ASN A 121 -6.11 -10.94 -14.96
N HIS A 122 -6.39 -9.87 -14.22
CA HIS A 122 -5.69 -8.58 -14.31
C HIS A 122 -4.79 -8.26 -13.11
N PHE A 123 -4.86 -9.02 -12.02
CA PHE A 123 -4.02 -8.79 -10.83
C PHE A 123 -3.59 -10.11 -10.17
N TYR A 124 -2.41 -10.12 -9.56
CA TYR A 124 -2.01 -11.18 -8.64
C TYR A 124 -2.83 -11.07 -7.35
N ARG A 125 -3.10 -12.18 -6.67
CA ARG A 125 -3.77 -12.19 -5.37
C ARG A 125 -2.80 -12.65 -4.28
N ALA A 126 -2.85 -11.99 -3.14
CA ALA A 126 -2.16 -12.40 -1.93
C ALA A 126 -3.12 -12.34 -0.73
N ALA A 127 -3.18 -13.41 0.06
CA ALA A 127 -3.93 -13.46 1.32
C ALA A 127 -3.07 -13.08 2.54
N SER A 128 -1.76 -12.96 2.35
CA SER A 128 -0.80 -12.68 3.43
C SER A 128 0.38 -11.86 2.95
N TRP A 129 1.06 -11.18 3.88
CA TRP A 129 2.31 -10.45 3.58
C TRP A 129 3.48 -11.38 3.19
N LYS A 130 3.41 -12.66 3.59
CA LYS A 130 4.33 -13.70 3.13
C LYS A 130 4.15 -13.98 1.63
N GLU A 131 2.91 -14.07 1.16
CA GLU A 131 2.61 -14.22 -0.27
C GLU A 131 2.99 -12.98 -1.08
N ILE A 132 2.73 -11.78 -0.55
CA ILE A 132 3.20 -10.51 -1.16
C ILE A 132 4.70 -10.56 -1.39
N ARG A 133 5.47 -10.96 -0.36
CA ARG A 133 6.92 -11.09 -0.46
C ARG A 133 7.31 -12.10 -1.54
N ALA A 134 6.64 -13.26 -1.61
CA ALA A 134 6.90 -14.26 -2.62
C ALA A 134 6.66 -13.70 -4.04
N LEU A 135 5.54 -13.02 -4.27
CA LEU A 135 5.18 -12.42 -5.57
C LEU A 135 6.18 -11.35 -6.03
N ILE A 136 6.69 -10.53 -5.12
CA ILE A 136 7.68 -9.50 -5.43
C ILE A 136 9.01 -10.13 -5.88
N PHE A 137 9.44 -11.24 -5.26
CA PHE A 137 10.73 -11.88 -5.57
C PHE A 137 10.66 -13.00 -6.61
N HIS A 138 9.49 -13.56 -6.92
CA HIS A 138 9.34 -14.70 -7.85
C HIS A 138 8.75 -14.32 -9.21
N SER A 139 8.60 -13.03 -9.53
CA SER A 139 7.94 -12.62 -10.77
C SER A 139 8.90 -12.48 -11.96
N ASP A 140 9.71 -13.52 -12.15
CA ASP A 140 10.37 -13.94 -13.39
C ASP A 140 10.15 -15.45 -13.52
N HIS A 141 9.09 -15.87 -14.24
CA HIS A 141 8.92 -17.16 -14.95
C HIS A 141 7.45 -17.41 -15.27
N LEU A 142 6.87 -16.58 -16.14
CA LEU A 142 5.75 -16.99 -16.99
C LEU A 142 6.01 -16.38 -18.38
N CYS A 143 6.86 -17.08 -19.15
CA CYS A 143 6.81 -17.09 -20.60
C CYS A 143 5.72 -18.06 -21.05
#